data_AF-A0A819DZR4-F1
#
_entry.id   AF-A0A819DZR4-F1
#
_cell.length_a   1.000
_cell.length_b   1.000
_cell.length_c   1.000
_cell.angle_alpha   90.00
_cell.angle_beta   90.00
_cell.angle_gamma   90.00
#
_symmetry.space_group_name_H-M   'P 1'
#
loop_
_entity.id
_entity.type
_entity.pdbx_description
1 polymer ?
#
loop_
_entity_poly.entity_id
_entity_poly.type
_entity_poly.pdbx_seq_one_letter_code
_entity_poly.pdbx_strand_id
1 'polypeptide(L)'
;MKSADIGVGWIADGKMYFQDRFAFGFTTPIIDNTTTDWFALNGKEENGWTALQFKRKLETCDSMDVPIKFGTSTLIYAYGLEDPNPDISYHEKRRGSRTLPLLGYANPPDESKFYGLETYEFKFNNFLVPASDTTYHCKVFKAPVFKEKRHAIAHKMLIEEKNRDIVHHLLVYECDPSTVFPDDNNLPDNACDYDNALNDGSELCRTNIATIWAVGGDLIEEFPEEAGYPVGGDFSVKYYVLEMHYNNDLLISGRRDNSGIRFYVSPTLRLHDMGYLTFGSTSNALGLAIPPRTDRFNVDSYCPAKVTQV
;
A
#
# COMPACT_ATOMS: atom_id res chain seq x y z
N MET A 1 11.12 -22.47 -2.13
CA MET A 1 11.42 -21.37 -1.20
C MET A 1 11.91 -21.99 0.10
N LYS A 2 12.80 -21.35 0.85
CA LYS A 2 13.26 -21.89 2.15
C LYS A 2 12.22 -21.61 3.24
N SER A 3 12.00 -22.57 4.14
CA SER A 3 11.10 -22.47 5.30
C SER A 3 9.66 -22.13 4.90
N ALA A 4 9.08 -22.91 3.99
CA ALA A 4 7.73 -22.70 3.49
C ALA A 4 6.81 -23.89 3.79
N ASP A 5 5.63 -23.57 4.34
CA ASP A 5 4.46 -24.42 4.58
C ASP A 5 3.58 -24.41 3.32
N ILE A 6 3.34 -25.60 2.74
CA ILE A 6 2.86 -25.75 1.36
C ILE A 6 1.78 -26.84 1.26
N GLY A 7 0.55 -26.43 0.95
CA GLY A 7 -0.46 -27.32 0.40
C GLY A 7 -0.24 -27.60 -1.10
N VAL A 8 -0.18 -28.87 -1.50
CA VAL A 8 -0.11 -29.30 -2.90
C VAL A 8 -1.34 -30.11 -3.25
N GLY A 9 -2.03 -29.79 -4.35
CA GLY A 9 -3.14 -30.61 -4.84
C GLY A 9 -3.22 -30.69 -6.35
N TRP A 10 -3.91 -31.72 -6.83
CA TRP A 10 -4.15 -32.03 -8.24
C TRP A 10 -5.42 -32.88 -8.38
N ILE A 11 -5.86 -33.12 -9.61
CA ILE A 11 -7.07 -33.92 -9.89
C ILE A 11 -6.71 -35.02 -10.88
N ALA A 12 -6.78 -36.27 -10.43
CA ALA A 12 -6.58 -37.43 -11.28
C ALA A 12 -7.82 -38.32 -11.23
N ASP A 13 -8.26 -38.83 -12.38
CA ASP A 13 -9.45 -39.69 -12.52
C ASP A 13 -10.72 -39.09 -11.87
N GLY A 14 -10.90 -37.77 -11.96
CA GLY A 14 -12.03 -37.05 -11.37
C GLY A 14 -12.00 -36.95 -9.85
N LYS A 15 -10.89 -37.31 -9.20
CA LYS A 15 -10.71 -37.25 -7.75
C LYS A 15 -9.63 -36.22 -7.40
N MET A 16 -9.94 -35.36 -6.43
CA MET A 16 -8.96 -34.44 -5.86
C MET A 16 -7.99 -35.19 -4.93
N TYR A 17 -6.70 -34.94 -5.13
CA TYR A 17 -5.63 -35.33 -4.24
C TYR A 17 -5.04 -34.06 -3.61
N PHE A 18 -4.63 -34.17 -2.35
CA PHE A 18 -4.03 -33.06 -1.63
C PHE A 18 -2.99 -33.59 -0.64
N GLN A 19 -1.90 -32.87 -0.50
CA GLN A 19 -0.77 -33.20 0.34
C GLN A 19 -0.33 -31.97 1.12
N ASP A 20 -0.05 -32.23 2.39
CA ASP A 20 0.65 -31.31 3.27
C ASP A 20 2.15 -31.47 3.05
N ARG A 21 2.87 -30.37 2.80
CA ARG A 21 4.30 -30.41 2.49
C ARG A 21 5.05 -29.25 3.12
N PHE A 22 6.31 -29.51 3.45
CA PHE A 22 7.23 -28.51 3.96
C PHE A 22 8.52 -28.42 3.15
N ALA A 23 8.98 -27.19 2.91
CA ALA A 23 10.23 -26.91 2.22
C ALA A 23 11.30 -26.35 3.18
N PHE A 24 12.28 -27.17 3.55
CA PHE A 24 13.44 -26.74 4.33
C PHE A 24 14.43 -25.85 3.57
N GLY A 25 14.32 -25.77 2.24
CA GLY A 25 15.29 -25.11 1.39
C GLY A 25 14.82 -24.97 -0.06
N PHE A 26 15.76 -24.66 -0.96
CA PHE A 26 15.51 -24.58 -2.40
C PHE A 26 15.52 -25.98 -3.06
N THR A 27 14.78 -26.91 -2.47
CA THR A 27 14.65 -28.30 -2.90
C THR A 27 13.18 -28.65 -3.07
N THR A 28 12.89 -29.85 -3.60
CA THR A 28 11.53 -30.39 -3.60
C THR A 28 10.98 -30.42 -2.17
N PRO A 29 9.79 -29.84 -1.91
CA PRO A 29 9.12 -29.93 -0.62
C PRO A 29 8.85 -31.40 -0.26
N ILE A 30 9.16 -31.77 0.98
CA ILE A 30 8.87 -33.11 1.49
C ILE A 30 7.43 -33.18 1.98
N ILE A 31 6.84 -34.38 2.00
CA ILE A 31 5.53 -34.59 2.63
C ILE A 31 5.68 -34.38 4.15
N ASP A 32 4.81 -33.54 4.71
CA ASP A 32 4.65 -33.45 6.15
C ASP A 32 3.97 -34.73 6.65
N ASN A 33 4.69 -35.50 7.46
CA ASN A 33 4.21 -36.75 8.02
C ASN A 33 4.00 -36.66 9.54
N THR A 34 4.15 -35.48 10.12
CA THR A 34 4.02 -35.25 11.56
C THR A 34 2.57 -34.99 11.92
N THR A 35 1.89 -34.15 11.15
CA THR A 35 0.45 -33.88 11.22
C THR A 35 -0.14 -33.71 9.82
N THR A 36 -1.45 -33.54 9.72
CA THR A 36 -2.12 -33.15 8.47
C THR A 36 -2.97 -31.95 8.80
N ASP A 37 -2.49 -30.78 8.41
CA ASP A 37 -3.09 -29.49 8.76
C ASP A 37 -3.82 -28.85 7.59
N TRP A 38 -3.55 -29.32 6.38
CA TRP A 38 -4.27 -28.99 5.16
C TRP A 38 -5.29 -30.05 4.77
N PHE A 39 -6.55 -29.65 4.62
CA PHE A 39 -7.66 -30.55 4.29
C PHE A 39 -8.30 -30.19 2.96
N ALA A 40 -8.35 -31.16 2.06
CA ALA A 40 -9.13 -31.05 0.82
C ALA A 40 -10.62 -30.88 1.11
N LEU A 41 -11.29 -30.03 0.34
CA LEU A 41 -12.74 -29.84 0.38
C LEU A 41 -13.39 -30.28 -0.93
N ASN A 42 -13.01 -29.64 -2.03
CA ASN A 42 -13.55 -29.92 -3.35
C ASN A 42 -12.52 -29.55 -4.43
N GLY A 43 -12.59 -30.20 -5.58
CA GLY A 43 -11.74 -29.89 -6.72
C GLY A 43 -12.46 -30.18 -8.02
N LYS A 44 -12.24 -29.34 -9.03
CA LYS A 44 -12.68 -29.62 -10.40
C LYS A 44 -11.62 -29.29 -11.42
N GLU A 45 -11.57 -30.08 -12.47
CA GLU A 45 -10.76 -29.81 -13.64
C GLU A 45 -11.66 -29.71 -14.86
N GLU A 46 -11.66 -28.54 -15.50
CA GLU A 46 -12.55 -28.25 -16.62
C GLU A 46 -11.92 -27.20 -17.53
N ASN A 47 -11.99 -27.40 -18.86
CA ASN A 47 -11.54 -26.43 -19.86
C ASN A 47 -10.08 -25.94 -19.66
N GLY A 48 -9.19 -26.83 -19.22
CA GLY A 48 -7.78 -26.50 -18.98
C GLY A 48 -7.51 -25.77 -17.66
N TRP A 49 -8.49 -25.66 -16.77
CA TRP A 49 -8.35 -25.09 -15.43
C TRP A 49 -8.54 -26.14 -14.35
N THR A 50 -7.61 -26.18 -13.39
CA THR A 50 -7.75 -26.93 -12.15
C THR A 50 -8.10 -25.96 -11.02
N ALA A 51 -9.26 -26.13 -10.40
CA ALA A 51 -9.70 -25.34 -9.26
C ALA A 51 -9.75 -26.23 -8.02
N LEU A 52 -9.03 -25.84 -6.96
CA LEU A 52 -8.93 -26.59 -5.71
C LEU A 52 -9.45 -25.75 -4.55
N GLN A 53 -10.28 -26.38 -3.72
CA GLN A 53 -10.78 -25.81 -2.48
C GLN A 53 -10.25 -26.66 -1.32
N PHE A 54 -9.67 -25.99 -0.33
CA PHE A 54 -9.10 -26.60 0.85
C PHE A 54 -9.34 -25.72 2.08
N LYS A 55 -9.07 -26.26 3.27
CA LYS A 55 -9.08 -25.51 4.53
C LYS A 55 -7.87 -25.88 5.37
N ARG A 56 -7.41 -24.92 6.18
CA ARG A 56 -6.36 -25.07 7.18
C ARG A 56 -6.69 -24.17 8.37
N LYS A 57 -6.29 -24.55 9.59
CA LYS A 57 -6.44 -23.69 10.77
C LYS A 57 -5.45 -22.51 10.69
N LEU A 58 -5.82 -21.37 11.26
CA LEU A 58 -4.94 -20.19 11.26
C LEU A 58 -3.64 -20.45 12.03
N GLU A 59 -3.72 -21.20 13.13
CA GLU A 59 -2.57 -21.63 13.91
C GLU A 59 -2.74 -23.12 14.21
N THR A 60 -1.64 -23.84 14.09
CA THR A 60 -1.54 -25.28 14.33
C THR A 60 -0.52 -25.51 15.44
N CYS A 61 -0.45 -26.74 15.95
CA CYS A 61 0.57 -27.11 16.94
C CYS A 61 1.78 -27.78 16.28
N ASP A 62 1.90 -27.63 14.96
CA ASP A 62 2.99 -28.18 14.16
C ASP A 62 4.11 -27.14 13.99
N SER A 63 5.34 -27.60 14.20
CA SER A 63 6.56 -26.81 14.03
C SER A 63 6.95 -26.57 12.57
N MET A 64 6.42 -27.35 11.63
CA MET A 64 6.60 -27.17 10.19
C MET A 64 5.62 -26.16 9.59
N ASP A 65 4.63 -25.75 10.36
CA ASP A 65 3.57 -24.86 9.91
C ASP A 65 3.87 -23.38 10.16
N VAL A 66 3.50 -22.53 9.20
CA VAL A 66 3.60 -21.07 9.35
C VAL A 66 2.26 -20.53 9.86
N PRO A 67 2.20 -19.93 11.06
CA PRO A 67 0.96 -19.42 11.61
C PRO A 67 0.47 -18.19 10.82
N ILE A 68 -0.80 -18.20 10.47
CA ILE A 68 -1.50 -17.09 9.81
C ILE A 68 -1.99 -16.11 10.88
N LYS A 69 -1.32 -14.97 10.98
CA LYS A 69 -1.60 -13.92 11.97
C LYS A 69 -2.11 -12.65 11.28
N PHE A 70 -2.66 -11.73 12.08
CA PHE A 70 -2.90 -10.35 11.62
C PHE A 70 -1.60 -9.72 11.13
N GLY A 71 -1.70 -8.92 10.07
CA GLY A 71 -0.56 -8.41 9.33
C GLY A 71 -0.45 -9.07 7.96
N THR A 72 0.72 -8.94 7.33
CA THR A 72 0.96 -9.46 5.98
C THR A 72 1.53 -10.87 6.01
N SER A 73 1.11 -11.68 5.05
CA SER A 73 1.66 -13.01 4.77
C SER A 73 2.19 -13.06 3.35
N THR A 74 3.36 -13.65 3.15
CA THR A 74 3.89 -13.90 1.81
C THR A 74 3.35 -15.22 1.30
N LEU A 75 2.41 -15.14 0.36
CA LEU A 75 1.94 -16.29 -0.38
C LEU A 75 2.93 -16.63 -1.49
N ILE A 76 3.17 -17.92 -1.68
CA ILE A 76 3.85 -18.46 -2.84
C ILE A 76 2.89 -19.32 -3.64
N TYR A 77 3.09 -19.35 -4.95
CA TYR A 77 2.36 -20.26 -5.82
C TYR A 77 3.29 -20.84 -6.85
N ALA A 78 2.95 -22.05 -7.30
CA ALA A 78 3.55 -22.73 -8.44
C ALA A 78 2.52 -23.68 -9.04
N TYR A 79 2.64 -23.97 -10.33
CA TYR A 79 1.76 -24.95 -10.99
C TYR A 79 2.51 -25.80 -12.01
N GLY A 80 2.12 -27.08 -12.07
CA GLY A 80 2.58 -28.06 -13.06
C GLY A 80 1.70 -28.05 -14.31
N LEU A 81 2.16 -28.74 -15.36
CA LEU A 81 1.36 -29.01 -16.56
C LEU A 81 0.82 -30.45 -16.59
N GLU A 82 1.32 -31.29 -15.70
CA GLU A 82 1.01 -32.71 -15.60
C GLU A 82 0.81 -33.07 -14.14
N ASP A 83 -0.02 -34.09 -13.91
CA ASP A 83 -0.21 -34.66 -12.57
C ASP A 83 1.10 -35.27 -12.03
N PRO A 84 1.30 -35.25 -10.70
CA PRO A 84 2.46 -35.89 -10.07
C PRO A 84 2.59 -37.38 -10.44
N ASN A 85 3.77 -37.80 -10.92
CA ASN A 85 4.09 -39.20 -11.21
C ASN A 85 5.61 -39.48 -11.13
N PRO A 86 6.12 -40.19 -10.10
CA PRO A 86 5.43 -40.55 -8.86
C PRO A 86 5.27 -39.36 -7.90
N ASP A 87 5.95 -38.24 -8.18
CA ASP A 87 6.02 -37.05 -7.34
C ASP A 87 5.91 -35.77 -8.18
N ILE A 88 5.83 -34.62 -7.50
CA ILE A 88 5.73 -33.29 -8.11
C ILE A 88 6.99 -32.96 -8.95
N SER A 89 6.75 -32.38 -10.12
CA SER A 89 7.80 -31.94 -11.04
C SER A 89 8.20 -30.49 -10.83
N TYR A 90 9.37 -30.11 -11.36
CA TYR A 90 9.83 -28.72 -11.30
C TYR A 90 8.93 -27.80 -12.14
N HIS A 91 8.40 -26.76 -11.52
CA HIS A 91 7.44 -25.81 -12.12
C HIS A 91 8.09 -24.77 -13.06
N GLU A 92 9.42 -24.76 -13.22
CA GLU A 92 10.14 -23.75 -14.01
C GLU A 92 9.72 -22.30 -13.68
N LYS A 93 9.34 -21.50 -14.68
CA LYS A 93 8.87 -20.12 -14.54
C LYS A 93 7.40 -20.01 -14.10
N ARG A 94 6.65 -21.11 -13.99
CA ARG A 94 5.23 -21.15 -13.57
C ARG A 94 5.10 -21.03 -12.06
N ARG A 95 5.61 -19.93 -11.51
CA ARG A 95 5.67 -19.67 -10.07
C ARG A 95 5.65 -18.17 -9.80
N GLY A 96 5.31 -17.82 -8.57
CA GLY A 96 5.43 -16.43 -8.11
C GLY A 96 5.21 -16.33 -6.61
N SER A 97 5.25 -15.10 -6.12
CA SER A 97 4.96 -14.78 -4.72
C SER A 97 4.23 -13.44 -4.63
N ARG A 98 3.39 -13.28 -3.62
CA ARG A 98 2.72 -12.02 -3.32
C ARG A 98 2.55 -11.88 -1.82
N THR A 99 2.88 -10.70 -1.29
CA THR A 99 2.64 -10.35 0.11
C THR A 99 1.28 -9.67 0.22
N LEU A 100 0.40 -10.20 1.08
CA LEU A 100 -0.93 -9.64 1.31
C LEU A 100 -1.45 -10.02 2.72
N PRO A 101 -2.34 -9.21 3.32
CA PRO A 101 -3.00 -9.58 4.56
C PRO A 101 -4.04 -10.68 4.31
N LEU A 102 -3.86 -11.84 4.94
CA LEU A 102 -4.85 -12.93 4.92
C LEU A 102 -5.97 -12.72 5.95
N LEU A 103 -5.68 -11.97 7.01
CA LEU A 103 -6.61 -11.60 8.07
C LEU A 103 -6.69 -10.08 8.16
N GLY A 104 -7.88 -9.56 8.47
CA GLY A 104 -8.11 -8.12 8.60
C GLY A 104 -8.25 -7.38 7.26
N TYR A 105 -8.40 -8.09 6.14
CA TYR A 105 -8.77 -7.48 4.87
C TYR A 105 -10.24 -7.03 4.95
N ALA A 106 -10.46 -5.72 5.01
CA ALA A 106 -11.77 -5.16 4.74
C ALA A 106 -12.01 -5.22 3.23
N ASN A 107 -13.24 -5.52 2.81
CA ASN A 107 -13.58 -5.32 1.40
C ASN A 107 -13.35 -3.83 1.06
N PRO A 108 -12.89 -3.52 -0.17
CA PRO A 108 -12.81 -2.14 -0.61
C PRO A 108 -14.14 -1.43 -0.35
N PRO A 109 -14.13 -0.17 0.12
CA PRO A 109 -15.33 0.61 0.33
C PRO A 109 -16.25 0.61 -0.91
N ASP A 110 -17.56 0.51 -0.68
CA ASP A 110 -18.55 0.70 -1.74
C ASP A 110 -18.56 2.18 -2.16
N GLU A 111 -18.00 2.48 -3.33
CA GLU A 111 -17.89 3.84 -3.85
C GLU A 111 -19.24 4.54 -4.01
N SER A 112 -20.34 3.78 -4.13
CA SER A 112 -21.67 4.36 -4.30
C SER A 112 -22.13 5.18 -3.09
N LYS A 113 -21.58 4.92 -1.90
CA LYS A 113 -21.80 5.71 -0.69
C LYS A 113 -21.34 7.16 -0.83
N PHE A 114 -20.38 7.42 -1.71
CA PHE A 114 -19.80 8.74 -1.90
C PHE A 114 -20.42 9.51 -3.06
N TYR A 115 -21.42 8.94 -3.76
CA TYR A 115 -22.08 9.60 -4.87
C TYR A 115 -22.88 10.82 -4.40
N GLY A 116 -22.70 11.93 -5.13
CA GLY A 116 -23.35 13.21 -4.82
C GLY A 116 -22.64 14.05 -3.77
N LEU A 117 -21.57 13.54 -3.14
CA LEU A 117 -20.69 14.36 -2.30
C LEU A 117 -19.87 15.32 -3.15
N GLU A 118 -19.47 16.43 -2.52
CA GLU A 118 -18.53 17.36 -3.15
C GLU A 118 -17.14 16.73 -3.20
N THR A 119 -16.42 16.93 -4.30
CA THR A 119 -15.09 16.35 -4.51
C THR A 119 -14.11 17.40 -4.98
N TYR A 120 -12.87 17.28 -4.52
CA TYR A 120 -11.74 18.05 -5.07
C TYR A 120 -10.57 17.10 -5.33
N GLU A 121 -9.80 17.42 -6.36
CA GLU A 121 -8.73 16.59 -6.88
C GLU A 121 -7.42 17.34 -6.95
N PHE A 122 -6.35 16.67 -6.57
CA PHE A 122 -4.98 17.10 -6.82
C PHE A 122 -4.35 16.08 -7.77
N LYS A 123 -4.07 16.51 -8.99
CA LYS A 123 -3.55 15.65 -10.05
C LYS A 123 -2.44 16.32 -10.80
N PHE A 124 -1.44 15.54 -11.19
CA PHE A 124 -0.49 15.99 -12.18
C PHE A 124 -1.17 16.14 -13.54
N ASN A 125 -0.56 16.99 -14.37
CA ASN A 125 -1.03 17.26 -15.71
C ASN A 125 0.10 16.94 -16.68
N ASN A 126 0.01 15.75 -17.28
CA ASN A 126 0.92 15.29 -18.31
C ASN A 126 2.41 15.36 -17.90
N PHE A 127 2.70 15.03 -16.63
CA PHE A 127 4.06 15.04 -16.09
C PHE A 127 4.91 13.99 -16.80
N LEU A 128 6.08 14.38 -17.30
CA LEU A 128 7.03 13.45 -17.91
C LEU A 128 7.90 12.84 -16.80
N VAL A 129 7.64 11.59 -16.46
CA VAL A 129 8.41 10.88 -15.44
C VAL A 129 9.84 10.70 -15.95
N PRO A 130 10.87 11.16 -15.21
CA PRO A 130 12.26 10.96 -15.58
C PRO A 130 12.62 9.48 -15.73
N ALA A 131 13.55 9.20 -16.65
CA ALA A 131 14.18 7.89 -16.80
C ALA A 131 15.28 7.69 -15.74
N SER A 132 14.90 7.85 -14.47
CA SER A 132 15.76 7.76 -13.30
C SER A 132 15.18 6.74 -12.34
N ASP A 133 16.04 6.04 -11.60
CA ASP A 133 15.67 4.97 -10.67
C ASP A 133 14.60 5.41 -9.66
N THR A 134 14.85 6.54 -9.00
CA THR A 134 13.88 7.17 -8.09
C THR A 134 13.60 8.61 -8.52
N THR A 135 12.33 9.03 -8.43
CA THR A 135 11.93 10.43 -8.63
C THR A 135 10.88 10.81 -7.61
N TYR A 136 11.10 11.92 -6.90
CA TYR A 136 10.10 12.56 -6.05
C TYR A 136 9.70 13.87 -6.70
N HIS A 137 8.42 14.00 -7.06
CA HIS A 137 7.89 15.19 -7.72
C HIS A 137 6.78 15.81 -6.91
N CYS A 138 6.85 17.14 -6.76
CA CYS A 138 6.01 17.94 -5.89
C CYS A 138 5.29 19.00 -6.70
N LYS A 139 3.98 19.11 -6.48
CA LYS A 139 3.16 20.15 -7.06
C LYS A 139 2.28 20.81 -6.01
N VAL A 140 2.29 22.13 -5.99
CA VAL A 140 1.45 22.96 -5.14
C VAL A 140 0.07 23.14 -5.78
N PHE A 141 -0.98 22.96 -4.98
CA PHE A 141 -2.38 23.16 -5.36
C PHE A 141 -3.04 24.16 -4.42
N LYS A 142 -3.98 24.95 -4.95
CA LYS A 142 -4.89 25.71 -4.08
C LYS A 142 -5.83 24.76 -3.35
N ALA A 143 -6.02 25.03 -2.07
CA ALA A 143 -7.03 24.35 -1.28
C ALA A 143 -8.44 24.73 -1.75
N PRO A 144 -9.42 23.81 -1.65
CA PRO A 144 -10.82 24.15 -1.82
C PRO A 144 -11.28 25.14 -0.74
N VAL A 145 -12.10 26.11 -1.13
CA VAL A 145 -12.60 27.15 -0.20
C VAL A 145 -14.00 26.80 0.27
N PHE A 146 -14.12 26.45 1.55
CA PHE A 146 -15.41 26.24 2.22
C PHE A 146 -15.61 27.30 3.30
N LYS A 147 -16.74 28.02 3.25
CA LYS A 147 -17.08 29.05 4.25
C LYS A 147 -17.27 28.47 5.65
N GLU A 148 -17.86 27.28 5.71
CA GLU A 148 -18.13 26.54 6.95
C GLU A 148 -17.24 25.30 6.98
N LYS A 149 -16.98 24.80 8.20
CA LYS A 149 -16.26 23.55 8.41
C LYS A 149 -17.02 22.39 7.75
N ARG A 150 -16.27 21.50 7.12
CA ARG A 150 -16.73 20.24 6.54
C ARG A 150 -15.77 19.12 6.90
N HIS A 151 -16.16 17.90 6.56
CA HIS A 151 -15.31 16.72 6.72
C HIS A 151 -15.09 16.04 5.38
N ALA A 152 -13.83 15.88 4.98
CA ALA A 152 -13.52 14.80 4.05
C ALA A 152 -13.70 13.48 4.79
N ILE A 153 -14.43 12.54 4.19
CA ILE A 153 -14.80 11.25 4.81
C ILE A 153 -14.26 10.04 4.06
N ALA A 154 -13.64 10.29 2.92
CA ALA A 154 -12.89 9.30 2.15
C ALA A 154 -11.92 10.02 1.21
N HIS A 155 -10.91 9.29 0.77
CA HIS A 155 -10.10 9.68 -0.38
C HIS A 155 -9.94 8.53 -1.37
N LYS A 156 -9.62 8.84 -2.62
CA LYS A 156 -9.33 7.87 -3.67
C LYS A 156 -8.09 8.26 -4.46
N MET A 157 -7.16 7.33 -4.57
CA MET A 157 -6.01 7.42 -5.46
C MET A 157 -6.45 7.28 -6.91
N LEU A 158 -6.05 8.24 -7.74
CA LEU A 158 -6.35 8.31 -9.16
C LEU A 158 -5.15 7.86 -9.99
N ILE A 159 -4.63 6.66 -9.73
CA ILE A 159 -3.43 6.14 -10.39
C ILE A 159 -3.78 5.59 -11.79
N GLU A 160 -3.12 6.11 -12.83
CA GLU A 160 -3.26 5.60 -14.20
C GLU A 160 -2.77 4.14 -14.29
N GLU A 161 -3.56 3.27 -14.92
CA GLU A 161 -3.26 1.83 -15.01
C GLU A 161 -1.86 1.54 -15.57
N LYS A 162 -1.45 2.30 -16.60
CA LYS A 162 -0.14 2.21 -17.25
C LYS A 162 1.06 2.60 -16.38
N ASN A 163 0.83 3.26 -15.24
CA ASN A 163 1.86 3.76 -14.33
C ASN A 163 1.79 3.09 -12.93
N ARG A 164 0.89 2.11 -12.73
CA ARG A 164 0.77 1.37 -11.46
C ARG A 164 2.03 0.61 -11.07
N ASP A 165 2.89 0.31 -12.03
CA ASP A 165 4.18 -0.35 -11.81
C ASP A 165 5.25 0.59 -11.25
N ILE A 166 5.09 1.91 -11.43
CA ILE A 166 6.10 2.90 -11.01
C ILE A 166 5.64 3.86 -9.93
N VAL A 167 4.34 4.13 -9.77
CA VAL A 167 3.85 4.97 -8.67
C VAL A 167 3.98 4.19 -7.36
N HIS A 168 4.94 4.60 -6.52
CA HIS A 168 5.33 3.85 -5.33
C HIS A 168 4.64 4.37 -4.05
N HIS A 169 4.57 5.69 -3.86
CA HIS A 169 3.77 6.29 -2.80
C HIS A 169 3.37 7.73 -3.17
N LEU A 170 2.37 8.24 -2.45
CA LEU A 170 1.77 9.56 -2.61
C LEU A 170 1.54 10.17 -1.24
N LEU A 171 1.91 11.43 -1.06
CA LEU A 171 1.62 12.21 0.14
C LEU A 171 0.92 13.51 -0.26
N VAL A 172 -0.01 13.96 0.58
CA VAL A 172 -0.54 15.32 0.51
C VAL A 172 -0.16 16.02 1.80
N TYR A 173 0.45 17.20 1.68
CA TYR A 173 0.79 18.03 2.81
C TYR A 173 0.02 19.33 2.84
N GLU A 174 -0.18 19.86 4.05
CA GLU A 174 -0.73 21.18 4.30
C GLU A 174 0.38 22.22 4.38
N CYS A 175 0.19 23.33 3.68
CA CYS A 175 1.04 24.51 3.85
C CYS A 175 0.69 25.27 5.13
N ASP A 176 1.69 25.86 5.76
CA ASP A 176 1.49 26.83 6.84
C ASP A 176 0.50 27.94 6.40
N PRO A 177 -0.43 28.38 7.26
CA PRO A 177 -1.39 29.43 6.92
C PRO A 177 -0.75 30.76 6.44
N SER A 178 0.51 31.01 6.84
CA SER A 178 1.30 32.18 6.42
C SER A 178 1.91 32.03 5.03
N THR A 179 1.92 30.84 4.42
CA THR A 179 2.44 30.63 3.07
C THR A 179 1.67 31.47 2.05
N VAL A 180 2.40 32.18 1.20
CA VAL A 180 1.88 32.97 0.09
C VAL A 180 2.77 32.73 -1.12
N PHE A 181 2.19 32.23 -2.22
CA PHE A 181 2.90 32.12 -3.49
C PHE A 181 2.69 33.39 -4.32
N PRO A 182 3.70 33.85 -5.10
CA PRO A 182 3.61 35.10 -5.85
C PRO A 182 2.57 35.08 -6.98
N ASP A 183 2.38 33.91 -7.61
CA ASP A 183 1.46 33.72 -8.72
C ASP A 183 0.59 32.48 -8.50
N ASP A 184 -0.67 32.77 -8.23
CA ASP A 184 -1.73 31.82 -7.98
C ASP A 184 -2.13 31.01 -9.24
N ASN A 185 -1.72 31.44 -10.44
CA ASN A 185 -1.92 30.72 -11.70
C ASN A 185 -0.71 29.89 -12.13
N ASN A 186 0.44 30.11 -11.48
CA ASN A 186 1.69 29.43 -11.78
C ASN A 186 2.35 28.95 -10.49
N LEU A 187 1.63 28.05 -9.80
CA LEU A 187 2.09 27.45 -8.56
C LEU A 187 3.26 26.50 -8.81
N PRO A 188 4.17 26.33 -7.83
CA PRO A 188 5.34 25.47 -7.98
C PRO A 188 5.02 24.03 -8.37
N ASP A 189 5.83 23.49 -9.28
CA ASP A 189 5.67 22.17 -9.90
C ASP A 189 7.07 21.62 -10.26
N ASN A 190 7.77 21.08 -9.26
CA ASN A 190 9.22 20.84 -9.30
C ASN A 190 9.59 19.51 -8.62
N ALA A 191 10.88 19.15 -8.63
CA ALA A 191 11.35 18.04 -7.82
C ALA A 191 11.20 18.35 -6.32
N CYS A 192 10.94 17.33 -5.51
CA CYS A 192 10.71 17.48 -4.06
C CYS A 192 12.01 17.66 -3.24
N ASP A 193 13.13 18.08 -3.83
CA ASP A 193 14.35 18.35 -3.06
C ASP A 193 14.22 19.62 -2.21
N TYR A 194 15.11 19.75 -1.24
CA TYR A 194 15.09 20.83 -0.26
C TYR A 194 15.41 22.19 -0.88
N ASP A 195 16.32 22.24 -1.86
CA ASP A 195 16.74 23.48 -2.49
C ASP A 195 15.61 24.08 -3.33
N ASN A 196 14.90 23.24 -4.09
CA ASN A 196 13.69 23.67 -4.80
C ASN A 196 12.62 24.18 -3.85
N ALA A 197 12.37 23.47 -2.73
CA ALA A 197 11.39 23.88 -1.73
C ALA A 197 11.69 25.28 -1.17
N LEU A 198 12.94 25.52 -0.78
CA LEU A 198 13.38 26.81 -0.26
C LEU A 198 13.24 27.94 -1.28
N ASN A 199 13.50 27.65 -2.54
CA ASN A 199 13.45 28.64 -3.61
C ASN A 199 12.03 29.01 -4.00
N ASP A 200 11.09 28.06 -3.89
CA ASP A 200 9.70 28.25 -4.31
C ASP A 200 8.72 28.52 -3.16
N GLY A 201 9.15 28.41 -1.90
CA GLY A 201 8.35 28.68 -0.71
C GLY A 201 7.54 27.46 -0.22
N SER A 202 7.69 26.30 -0.86
CA SER A 202 6.99 25.06 -0.48
C SER A 202 7.62 24.32 0.70
N GLU A 203 8.76 24.77 1.23
CA GLU A 203 9.36 24.24 2.46
C GLU A 203 8.42 24.35 3.67
N LEU A 204 7.62 25.42 3.70
CA LEU A 204 6.61 25.67 4.74
C LEU A 204 5.42 24.70 4.69
N CYS A 205 5.40 23.82 3.69
CA CYS A 205 4.35 22.81 3.53
C CYS A 205 4.77 21.41 3.98
N ARG A 206 5.99 21.19 4.50
CA ARG A 206 6.52 19.83 4.69
C ARG A 206 6.29 19.23 6.09
N THR A 207 5.53 19.88 6.94
CA THR A 207 5.38 19.48 8.35
C THR A 207 4.08 18.71 8.62
N ASN A 208 2.97 19.10 7.98
CA ASN A 208 1.65 18.57 8.27
C ASN A 208 1.17 17.68 7.12
N ILE A 209 1.03 16.37 7.38
CA ILE A 209 0.51 15.42 6.40
C ILE A 209 -1.01 15.39 6.49
N ALA A 210 -1.67 15.67 5.36
CA ALA A 210 -3.10 15.59 5.20
C ALA A 210 -3.58 14.19 4.79
N THR A 211 -2.73 13.42 4.09
CA THR A 211 -2.95 11.99 3.82
C THR A 211 -1.70 11.36 3.18
N ILE A 212 -1.63 10.03 3.23
CA ILE A 212 -0.57 9.21 2.64
C ILE A 212 -1.15 7.94 2.02
N TRP A 213 -0.58 7.52 0.90
CA TRP A 213 -0.81 6.21 0.30
C TRP A 213 0.52 5.60 -0.14
N ALA A 214 0.65 4.29 -0.06
CA ALA A 214 1.80 3.55 -0.58
C ALA A 214 1.35 2.24 -1.24
N VAL A 215 2.22 1.68 -2.08
CA VAL A 215 2.00 0.38 -2.71
C VAL A 215 1.56 -0.68 -1.70
N GLY A 216 0.53 -1.43 -2.05
CA GLY A 216 -0.10 -2.42 -1.18
C GLY A 216 -1.32 -1.90 -0.39
N GLY A 217 -1.48 -0.58 -0.26
CA GLY A 217 -2.71 0.03 0.25
C GLY A 217 -3.84 0.03 -0.78
N ASP A 218 -5.08 -0.01 -0.30
CA ASP A 218 -6.26 0.12 -1.18
C ASP A 218 -6.27 1.50 -1.86
N LEU A 219 -6.82 1.55 -3.08
CA LEU A 219 -6.90 2.81 -3.83
C LEU A 219 -7.99 3.74 -3.32
N ILE A 220 -8.91 3.24 -2.49
CA ILE A 220 -9.93 4.07 -1.84
C ILE A 220 -9.94 3.73 -0.35
N GLU A 221 -9.87 4.77 0.47
CA GLU A 221 -9.96 4.68 1.92
C GLU A 221 -11.21 5.42 2.38
N GLU A 222 -12.11 4.71 3.07
CA GLU A 222 -13.21 5.31 3.83
C GLU A 222 -12.71 5.59 5.25
N PHE A 223 -12.82 6.84 5.71
CA PHE A 223 -12.41 7.19 7.06
C PHE A 223 -13.41 6.66 8.10
N PRO A 224 -13.01 6.47 9.37
CA PRO A 224 -13.87 5.92 10.42
C PRO A 224 -15.20 6.66 10.57
N GLU A 225 -16.31 5.96 10.82
CA GLU A 225 -17.66 6.57 10.88
C GLU A 225 -17.77 7.70 11.91
N GLU A 226 -16.97 7.64 12.98
CA GLU A 226 -16.91 8.61 14.06
C GLU A 226 -16.09 9.87 13.75
N ALA A 227 -15.24 9.85 12.72
CA ALA A 227 -14.29 10.94 12.46
C ALA A 227 -14.14 11.31 10.97
N GLY A 228 -13.92 12.59 10.70
CA GLY A 228 -13.67 13.10 9.36
C GLY A 228 -12.56 14.13 9.34
N TYR A 229 -11.86 14.26 8.21
CA TYR A 229 -10.72 15.17 8.09
C TYR A 229 -11.24 16.60 7.92
N PRO A 230 -10.96 17.51 8.88
CA PRO A 230 -11.54 18.83 8.88
C PRO A 230 -10.99 19.67 7.74
N VAL A 231 -11.90 20.25 6.95
CA VAL A 231 -11.59 21.21 5.89
C VAL A 231 -12.55 22.40 5.98
N GLY A 232 -12.10 23.60 5.62
CA GLY A 232 -12.97 24.78 5.66
C GLY A 232 -13.05 25.48 7.01
N GLY A 233 -13.62 26.69 7.02
CA GLY A 233 -13.73 27.51 8.23
C GLY A 233 -12.35 27.79 8.86
N ASP A 234 -12.24 27.61 10.17
CA ASP A 234 -10.97 27.80 10.90
C ASP A 234 -9.90 26.75 10.57
N PHE A 235 -10.27 25.70 9.85
CA PHE A 235 -9.37 24.63 9.35
C PHE A 235 -8.96 24.86 7.89
N SER A 236 -9.28 26.03 7.31
CA SER A 236 -8.87 26.36 5.95
C SER A 236 -7.37 26.61 5.87
N VAL A 237 -6.68 25.72 5.16
CA VAL A 237 -5.35 26.01 4.59
C VAL A 237 -5.51 26.67 3.22
N LYS A 238 -4.49 27.39 2.77
CA LYS A 238 -4.51 28.05 1.45
C LYS A 238 -4.05 27.12 0.33
N TYR A 239 -3.07 26.27 0.65
CA TYR A 239 -2.39 25.44 -0.32
C TYR A 239 -2.11 24.05 0.24
N TYR A 240 -2.14 23.07 -0.65
CA TYR A 240 -1.67 21.72 -0.41
C TYR A 240 -0.48 21.41 -1.33
N VAL A 241 0.42 20.51 -0.92
CA VAL A 241 1.46 19.95 -1.78
C VAL A 241 1.16 18.49 -2.02
N LEU A 242 1.03 18.09 -3.29
CA LEU A 242 1.03 16.69 -3.69
C LEU A 242 2.46 16.26 -3.97
N GLU A 243 2.99 15.34 -3.18
CA GLU A 243 4.23 14.62 -3.45
C GLU A 243 3.90 13.24 -4.01
N MET A 244 4.54 12.88 -5.11
CA MET A 244 4.46 11.53 -5.67
C MET A 244 5.86 10.99 -5.91
N HIS A 245 6.11 9.80 -5.36
CA HIS A 245 7.34 9.06 -5.54
C HIS A 245 7.15 7.99 -6.61
N TYR A 246 8.04 8.03 -7.60
CA TYR A 246 8.15 7.04 -8.65
C TYR A 246 9.39 6.17 -8.42
N ASN A 247 9.19 4.86 -8.49
CA ASN A 247 10.26 3.87 -8.54
C ASN A 247 10.30 3.25 -9.94
N ASN A 248 11.25 3.68 -10.77
CA ASN A 248 11.37 3.31 -12.18
C ASN A 248 12.65 2.47 -12.39
N ASP A 249 12.70 1.29 -11.77
CA ASP A 249 13.84 0.35 -11.79
C ASP A 249 14.31 -0.01 -13.21
N LEU A 250 13.41 0.05 -14.19
CA LEU A 250 13.67 -0.27 -15.60
C LEU A 250 14.12 0.94 -16.42
N LEU A 251 14.22 2.12 -15.81
CA LEU A 251 14.64 3.38 -16.44
C LEU A 251 13.85 3.70 -17.72
N ILE A 252 12.55 3.37 -17.73
CA ILE A 252 11.71 3.54 -18.91
C ILE A 252 11.48 5.02 -19.15
N SER A 253 11.83 5.50 -20.35
CA SER A 253 11.64 6.89 -20.77
C SER A 253 10.28 7.11 -21.45
N GLY A 254 9.86 8.38 -21.54
CA GLY A 254 8.65 8.77 -22.26
C GLY A 254 7.32 8.49 -21.53
N ARG A 255 7.37 7.97 -20.31
CA ARG A 255 6.18 7.77 -19.48
C ARG A 255 5.60 9.10 -19.02
N ARG A 256 4.31 9.27 -19.27
CA ARG A 256 3.56 10.47 -18.89
C ARG A 256 2.52 10.10 -17.84
N ASP A 257 2.42 10.93 -16.81
CA ASP A 257 1.54 10.68 -15.67
C ASP A 257 0.56 11.84 -15.43
N ASN A 258 -0.67 11.46 -15.12
CA ASN A 258 -1.78 12.33 -14.71
C ASN A 258 -2.41 11.81 -13.40
N SER A 259 -1.64 11.05 -12.62
CA SER A 259 -2.10 10.44 -11.40
C SER A 259 -2.22 11.49 -10.29
N GLY A 260 -2.88 11.11 -9.21
CA GLY A 260 -3.12 11.99 -8.08
C GLY A 260 -4.13 11.42 -7.11
N ILE A 261 -4.91 12.28 -6.48
CA ILE A 261 -5.84 11.93 -5.42
C ILE A 261 -7.13 12.75 -5.50
N ARG A 262 -8.24 12.15 -5.09
CA ARG A 262 -9.55 12.77 -4.90
C ARG A 262 -9.97 12.67 -3.44
N PHE A 263 -10.54 13.74 -2.89
CA PHE A 263 -11.23 13.70 -1.60
C PHE A 263 -12.75 13.74 -1.79
N TYR A 264 -13.48 13.08 -0.90
CA TYR A 264 -14.94 13.10 -0.84
C TYR A 264 -15.39 13.85 0.43
N VAL A 265 -16.09 14.96 0.24
CA VAL A 265 -16.41 15.93 1.30
C VAL A 265 -17.89 15.90 1.65
N SER A 266 -18.18 15.67 2.91
CA SER A 266 -19.49 15.76 3.51
C SER A 266 -19.67 17.12 4.20
N PRO A 267 -20.80 17.82 3.97
CA PRO A 267 -21.20 18.96 4.81
C PRO A 267 -21.75 18.50 6.17
N THR A 268 -22.11 17.23 6.32
CA THR A 268 -22.52 16.66 7.61
C THR A 268 -21.27 16.25 8.37
N LEU A 269 -21.03 16.91 9.50
CA LEU A 269 -19.88 16.65 10.37
C LEU A 269 -20.07 15.33 11.11
N ARG A 270 -19.00 14.52 11.16
CA ARG A 270 -18.85 13.40 12.08
C ARG A 270 -18.49 13.93 13.48
N LEU A 271 -18.55 13.04 14.47
CA LEU A 271 -18.40 13.40 15.88
C LEU A 271 -17.02 14.00 16.19
N HIS A 272 -15.97 13.51 15.53
CA HIS A 272 -14.59 13.88 15.78
C HIS A 272 -13.89 14.42 14.53
N ASP A 273 -12.89 15.26 14.75
CA ASP A 273 -11.90 15.58 13.73
C ASP A 273 -10.82 14.52 13.73
N MET A 274 -10.49 14.00 12.56
CA MET A 274 -9.31 13.14 12.40
C MET A 274 -8.08 13.97 12.04
N GLY A 275 -6.91 13.43 12.38
CA GLY A 275 -5.62 13.94 11.94
C GLY A 275 -4.64 12.78 11.76
N TYR A 276 -3.50 13.05 11.13
CA TYR A 276 -2.44 12.07 10.94
C TYR A 276 -1.33 12.30 11.96
N LEU A 277 -0.89 11.21 12.58
CA LEU A 277 0.23 11.21 13.51
C LEU A 277 1.31 10.25 12.98
N THR A 278 2.50 10.76 12.75
CA THR A 278 3.65 9.98 12.28
C THR A 278 4.57 9.64 13.45
N PHE A 279 4.93 8.36 13.55
CA PHE A 279 5.91 7.85 14.50
C PHE A 279 7.04 7.18 13.73
N GLY A 280 8.27 7.35 14.20
CA GLY A 280 9.42 6.67 13.65
C GLY A 280 10.72 7.41 13.91
N SER A 281 11.77 6.96 13.22
CA SER A 281 13.07 7.63 13.20
C SER A 281 13.20 8.50 11.96
N THR A 282 14.07 9.51 12.02
CA THR A 282 14.38 10.34 10.84
C THR A 282 15.13 9.51 9.79
N SER A 283 14.81 9.71 8.52
CA SER A 283 15.35 8.95 7.38
C SER A 283 16.78 9.34 6.97
N ASN A 284 17.46 10.19 7.73
CA ASN A 284 18.83 10.60 7.44
C ASN A 284 19.87 9.70 8.14
N ALA A 285 21.14 9.84 7.75
CA ALA A 285 22.25 9.05 8.29
C ALA A 285 22.46 9.19 9.82
N LEU A 286 21.85 10.20 10.44
CA LEU A 286 21.86 10.41 11.89
C LEU A 286 20.67 9.73 12.59
N GLY A 287 19.61 9.38 11.87
CA GLY A 287 18.40 8.78 12.42
C GLY A 287 18.31 7.27 12.27
N LEU A 288 18.82 6.70 11.17
CA LEU A 288 18.71 5.26 10.94
C LEU A 288 19.93 4.70 10.20
N ALA A 289 20.70 3.85 10.87
CA ALA A 289 21.81 3.12 10.27
C ALA A 289 21.77 1.64 10.67
N ILE A 290 21.58 0.75 9.69
CA ILE A 290 21.53 -0.70 9.89
C ILE A 290 22.89 -1.29 9.46
N PRO A 291 23.65 -1.94 10.35
CA PRO A 291 24.92 -2.55 9.98
C PRO A 291 24.74 -3.65 8.92
N PRO A 292 25.63 -3.73 7.91
CA PRO A 292 25.55 -4.77 6.88
C PRO A 292 25.71 -6.16 7.50
N ARG A 293 25.04 -7.16 6.93
CA ARG A 293 25.07 -8.57 7.38
C ARG A 293 24.50 -8.81 8.79
N THR A 294 23.59 -7.95 9.24
CA THR A 294 22.86 -8.17 10.50
C THR A 294 21.62 -9.01 10.22
N ASP A 295 21.50 -10.17 10.89
CA ASP A 295 20.33 -11.06 10.72
C ASP A 295 19.03 -10.42 11.22
N ARG A 296 19.10 -9.64 12.31
CA ARG A 296 17.99 -8.87 12.86
C ARG A 296 18.51 -7.63 13.58
N PHE A 297 17.99 -6.46 13.22
CA PHE A 297 18.28 -5.18 13.87
C PHE A 297 16.97 -4.51 14.29
N ASN A 298 16.81 -4.23 15.58
CA ASN A 298 15.61 -3.54 16.07
C ASN A 298 15.88 -2.03 16.12
N VAL A 299 14.90 -1.25 15.72
CA VAL A 299 14.94 0.21 15.71
C VAL A 299 13.76 0.70 16.54
N ASP A 300 14.05 1.24 17.71
CA ASP A 300 13.02 1.72 18.62
C ASP A 300 12.91 3.24 18.51
N SER A 301 11.68 3.73 18.36
CA SER A 301 11.35 5.16 18.34
C SER A 301 10.40 5.47 19.47
N TYR A 302 10.58 6.62 20.12
CA TYR A 302 9.86 6.98 21.34
C TYR A 302 9.20 8.34 21.19
N CYS A 303 7.93 8.46 21.58
CA CYS A 303 7.27 9.75 21.81
C CYS A 303 7.37 10.08 23.31
N PRO A 304 8.22 11.03 23.73
CA PRO A 304 8.43 11.31 25.15
C PRO A 304 7.15 11.82 25.83
N ALA A 305 6.94 11.46 27.11
CA ALA A 305 5.78 11.92 27.88
C ALA A 305 5.63 13.46 27.88
N LYS A 306 6.73 14.21 27.85
CA LYS A 306 6.72 15.68 27.76
C LYS A 306 5.99 16.20 26.49
N VAL A 307 5.94 15.41 25.42
CA VAL A 307 5.26 15.76 24.16
C VAL A 307 3.75 15.44 24.22
N THR A 308 3.34 14.50 25.08
CA THR A 308 1.96 14.02 25.18
C THR A 308 1.23 14.48 26.44
N GLN A 309 1.92 15.11 27.40
CA GLN A 309 1.31 15.70 28.58
C GLN A 309 0.54 16.96 28.20
N VAL A 310 -0.77 16.93 28.47
CA VAL A 310 -1.73 18.02 28.28
C VAL A 310 -1.87 18.82 29.58
#